data_AF-A0A4E0QY60-F1
#
_entry.id   AF-A0A4E0QY60-F1
#
_cell.length_a   1.000
_cell.length_b   1.000
_cell.length_c   1.000
_cell.angle_alpha   90.00
_cell.angle_beta   90.00
_cell.angle_gamma   90.00
#
_symmetry.space_group_name_H-M   'P 1'
#
loop_
_entity.id
_entity.type
_entity.pdbx_description
1 polymer ?
#
loop_
_entity_poly.entity_id
_entity_poly.type
_entity_poly.pdbx_seq_one_letter_code
_entity_poly.pdbx_strand_id
1 'polypeptide(L)'
;MVSGREIRLPSDLAISVSAPDPLISTEFAWKLKRKSGHAHLLARERLKSAFRHQKEYYDQWVAGKPLQPGKQVFLHNPITPSGRPAKLHREWTGPYTVLEVFNDATCRIAPTDHVDVRPMTMHFIRLKPATRAGAFQEESRRDTSITVPDVAGEIEVHTGS
;
A
#
# COMPACT_ATOMS: atom_id res chain seq x y z
N MET A 1 -31.55 -28.52 -19.08
CA MET A 1 -30.48 -29.55 -19.12
C MET A 1 -29.57 -29.19 -20.30
N VAL A 2 -28.40 -28.60 -20.04
CA VAL A 2 -27.40 -28.27 -21.08
C VAL A 2 -26.34 -29.36 -21.02
N SER A 3 -26.24 -30.17 -22.07
CA SER A 3 -25.18 -31.17 -22.21
C SER A 3 -23.88 -30.46 -22.53
N GLY A 4 -22.85 -30.65 -21.68
CA GLY A 4 -21.52 -30.06 -21.82
C GLY A 4 -20.72 -30.63 -22.99
N ARG A 5 -21.09 -30.28 -24.22
CA ARG A 5 -20.20 -30.43 -25.38
C ARG A 5 -19.38 -29.15 -25.52
N GLU A 6 -18.06 -29.32 -25.60
CA GLU A 6 -17.14 -28.22 -25.91
C GLU A 6 -17.53 -27.54 -27.24
N ILE A 7 -17.54 -26.21 -27.23
CA ILE A 7 -17.84 -25.40 -28.41
C ILE A 7 -16.63 -25.45 -29.34
N ARG A 8 -16.84 -25.92 -30.58
CA ARG A 8 -15.81 -25.94 -31.62
C ARG A 8 -15.54 -24.53 -32.11
N LEU A 9 -14.27 -24.12 -32.11
CA LEU A 9 -13.85 -22.83 -32.63
C LEU A 9 -13.75 -22.91 -34.16
N PRO A 10 -13.97 -21.80 -34.90
CA PRO A 10 -13.80 -21.79 -36.37
C PRO A 10 -12.41 -22.24 -36.83
N SER A 11 -11.38 -22.06 -36.00
CA SER A 11 -10.02 -22.60 -36.23
C SER A 11 -9.97 -24.12 -36.31
N ASP A 12 -10.84 -24.81 -35.58
CA ASP A 12 -10.88 -26.28 -35.53
C ASP A 12 -11.46 -26.88 -36.82
N LEU A 13 -12.17 -26.09 -37.62
CA LEU A 13 -12.65 -26.46 -38.95
C LEU A 13 -11.56 -26.29 -40.02
N ALA A 14 -10.70 -25.28 -39.85
CA ALA A 14 -9.63 -24.96 -40.80
C ALA A 14 -8.42 -25.90 -40.65
N ILE A 15 -8.18 -26.42 -39.45
CA ILE A 15 -7.11 -27.37 -39.17
C ILE A 15 -7.72 -28.77 -39.21
N SER A 16 -7.59 -29.47 -40.33
CA SER A 16 -7.88 -30.90 -40.37
C SER A 16 -6.94 -31.62 -39.39
N VAL A 17 -7.47 -32.05 -38.26
CA VAL A 17 -6.72 -32.82 -37.25
C VAL A 17 -6.45 -34.22 -37.81
N SER A 18 -5.37 -34.34 -38.59
CA SER A 18 -4.76 -35.64 -38.82
C SER A 18 -4.12 -36.09 -37.52
N ALA A 19 -4.36 -37.32 -37.09
CA ALA A 19 -3.66 -37.89 -35.94
C ALA A 19 -2.15 -37.75 -36.19
N PRO A 20 -1.39 -37.10 -35.31
CA PRO A 20 0.06 -37.04 -35.45
C PRO A 20 0.62 -38.45 -35.36
N ASP A 21 1.64 -38.75 -36.18
CA ASP A 21 2.36 -40.02 -36.11
C ASP A 21 2.75 -40.31 -34.64
N PRO A 22 2.38 -41.48 -34.07
CA PRO A 22 2.62 -41.79 -32.67
C PRO A 22 4.07 -41.55 -32.21
N LEU A 23 5.04 -41.72 -33.10
CA LEU A 23 6.46 -41.48 -32.82
C LEU A 23 6.79 -39.99 -32.72
N ILE A 24 6.20 -39.16 -33.59
CA ILE A 24 6.39 -37.70 -33.58
C ILE A 24 5.69 -37.08 -32.36
N SER A 25 4.51 -37.61 -32.01
CA SER A 25 3.76 -37.21 -30.81
C SER A 25 4.56 -37.47 -29.53
N THR A 26 5.21 -38.62 -29.42
CA THR A 26 6.00 -38.98 -28.24
C THR A 26 7.28 -38.16 -28.12
N GLU A 27 8.08 -38.02 -29.18
CA GLU A 27 9.29 -37.16 -29.19
C GLU A 27 8.96 -35.69 -28.89
N PHE A 28 7.90 -35.15 -29.51
CA PHE A 28 7.44 -33.80 -29.24
C PHE A 28 7.02 -33.63 -27.78
N ALA A 29 6.21 -34.55 -27.24
CA ALA A 29 5.77 -34.53 -25.85
C ALA A 29 6.96 -34.63 -24.88
N TRP A 30 7.95 -35.48 -25.17
CA TRP A 30 9.18 -35.61 -24.38
C TRP A 30 10.01 -34.33 -24.38
N LYS A 31 10.22 -33.73 -25.55
CA LYS A 31 10.98 -32.48 -25.70
C LYS A 31 10.26 -31.32 -24.99
N LEU A 32 8.94 -31.25 -25.10
CA LEU A 32 8.12 -30.26 -24.40
C LEU A 32 8.23 -30.45 -22.88
N LYS A 33 8.03 -31.67 -22.38
CA LYS A 33 8.16 -32.01 -20.95
C LYS A 33 9.53 -31.63 -20.41
N ARG A 34 10.60 -31.93 -21.16
CA ARG A 34 11.98 -31.57 -20.78
C ARG A 34 12.16 -30.05 -20.72
N LYS A 35 11.71 -29.31 -21.74
CA LYS A 35 11.82 -27.84 -21.79
C LYS A 35 11.03 -27.18 -20.66
N SER A 36 9.79 -27.60 -20.43
CA SER A 36 8.94 -27.10 -19.34
C SER A 36 9.56 -27.42 -17.97
N GLY A 37 10.08 -28.63 -17.79
CA GLY A 37 10.79 -29.02 -16.56
C GLY A 37 12.02 -28.16 -16.32
N HIS A 38 12.85 -27.92 -17.35
CA HIS A 38 14.03 -27.07 -17.24
C HIS A 38 13.66 -25.61 -16.92
N ALA A 39 12.68 -25.04 -17.61
CA ALA A 39 12.19 -23.68 -17.35
C ALA A 39 11.64 -23.55 -15.91
N HIS A 40 10.91 -24.56 -15.43
CA HIS A 40 10.38 -24.59 -14.07
C HIS A 40 11.49 -24.65 -13.02
N LEU A 41 12.51 -25.49 -13.22
CA LEU A 41 13.67 -25.56 -12.33
C LEU A 41 14.41 -24.23 -12.27
N LEU A 42 14.68 -23.62 -13.42
CA LEU A 42 15.31 -22.31 -13.50
C LEU A 42 14.48 -21.24 -12.77
N ALA A 43 13.17 -21.19 -12.99
CA ALA A 43 12.28 -20.26 -12.30
C ALA A 43 12.32 -20.47 -10.78
N ARG A 44 12.31 -21.72 -10.30
CA ARG A 44 12.43 -22.04 -8.86
C ARG A 44 13.75 -21.60 -8.27
N GLU A 45 14.86 -21.78 -8.97
CA GLU A 45 16.18 -21.30 -8.52
C GLU A 45 16.22 -19.79 -8.41
N ARG A 46 15.71 -19.07 -9.42
CA ARG A 46 15.63 -17.61 -9.38
C ARG A 46 14.74 -17.13 -8.24
N LEU A 47 13.58 -17.76 -8.02
CA LEU A 47 12.69 -17.42 -6.92
C LEU A 47 13.34 -17.65 -5.56
N LYS A 48 14.07 -18.76 -5.37
CA LYS A 48 14.83 -19.03 -4.14
C LYS A 48 15.88 -17.96 -3.88
N SER A 49 16.64 -17.56 -4.90
CA SER A 49 17.65 -16.50 -4.76
C SER A 49 17.03 -15.14 -4.47
N ALA A 50 15.95 -14.78 -5.16
CA ALA A 50 15.22 -13.54 -4.91
C ALA A 50 14.65 -13.49 -3.48
N PHE A 51 14.06 -14.61 -3.02
CA PHE A 51 13.57 -14.73 -1.65
C PHE A 51 14.67 -14.54 -0.62
N ARG A 52 15.84 -15.16 -0.83
CA ARG A 52 17.01 -15.00 0.07
C ARG A 52 17.44 -13.54 0.13
N HIS A 53 17.57 -12.89 -1.02
CA HIS A 53 17.97 -11.49 -1.08
C HIS A 53 16.96 -10.57 -0.40
N GLN A 54 15.66 -10.81 -0.63
CA GLN A 54 14.59 -10.06 0.04
C GLN A 54 14.61 -10.27 1.56
N LYS A 55 14.87 -11.49 2.01
CA LYS A 55 15.02 -11.79 3.43
C LYS A 55 16.21 -11.06 4.02
N GLU A 56 17.38 -11.12 3.40
CA GLU A 56 18.59 -10.42 3.86
C GLU A 56 18.35 -8.91 3.95
N TYR A 57 17.74 -8.32 2.92
CA TYR A 57 17.40 -6.89 2.91
C TYR A 57 16.43 -6.52 4.03
N TYR A 58 15.39 -7.35 4.24
CA TYR A 58 14.43 -7.15 5.31
C TYR A 58 15.08 -7.30 6.69
N ASP A 59 15.88 -8.34 6.89
CA ASP A 59 16.59 -8.59 8.15
C ASP A 59 17.56 -7.43 8.46
N GLN A 60 18.25 -6.86 7.46
CA GLN A 60 19.08 -5.66 7.63
C GLN A 60 18.26 -4.42 8.04
N TRP A 61 17.09 -4.24 7.43
CA TRP A 61 16.20 -3.11 7.75
C TRP A 61 15.60 -3.23 9.16
N VAL A 62 15.20 -4.45 9.55
CA VAL A 62 14.67 -4.75 10.89
C VAL A 62 15.76 -4.75 11.96
N ALA A 63 16.98 -5.18 11.63
CA ALA A 63 18.15 -5.07 12.51
C ALA A 63 18.57 -3.62 12.81
N GLY A 64 17.85 -2.63 12.26
CA GLY A 64 17.89 -1.25 12.72
C GLY A 64 17.56 -1.11 14.21
N LYS A 65 17.65 0.13 14.73
CA LYS A 65 17.41 0.40 16.15
C LYS A 65 15.98 -0.03 16.52
N PRO A 66 15.79 -0.94 17.50
CA PRO A 66 14.47 -1.37 17.91
C PRO A 66 13.66 -0.16 18.38
N LEU A 67 12.38 -0.17 18.03
CA LEU A 67 11.48 0.90 18.43
C LEU A 67 11.44 0.96 19.96
N GLN A 68 11.74 2.14 20.51
CA GLN A 68 11.74 2.33 21.95
C GLN A 68 10.43 3.02 22.37
N PRO A 69 9.86 2.66 23.53
CA PRO A 69 8.83 3.45 24.18
C PRO A 69 9.22 4.93 24.26
N GLY A 70 8.24 5.83 24.09
CA GLY A 70 8.40 7.28 24.08
C GLY A 70 8.88 7.88 22.75
N LYS A 71 9.14 7.07 21.71
CA LYS A 71 9.46 7.60 20.37
C LYS A 71 8.20 7.96 19.59
N GLN A 72 8.32 9.02 18.79
CA GLN A 72 7.28 9.41 17.84
C GLN A 72 7.40 8.58 16.55
N VAL A 73 6.24 8.15 16.05
CA VAL A 73 6.09 7.34 14.84
C VAL A 73 4.90 7.84 14.03
N PHE A 74 4.97 7.68 12.71
CA PHE A 74 3.85 7.86 11.81
C PHE A 74 3.19 6.52 11.52
N LEU A 75 1.86 6.52 11.41
CA LEU A 75 1.09 5.32 11.12
C LEU A 75 0.71 5.25 9.63
N HIS A 76 0.93 4.09 9.00
CA HIS A 76 0.47 3.80 7.65
C HIS A 76 -1.01 3.41 7.63
N ASN A 77 -1.83 4.26 7.00
CA ASN A 77 -3.23 4.08 6.72
C ASN A 77 -3.50 4.17 5.19
N PRO A 78 -3.50 3.04 4.47
CA PRO A 78 -3.75 3.01 3.02
C PRO A 78 -5.23 3.22 2.68
N ILE A 79 -6.13 3.12 3.66
CA ILE A 79 -7.57 3.22 3.41
C ILE A 79 -7.93 4.69 3.25
N THR A 80 -8.42 5.02 2.04
CA THR A 80 -8.91 6.37 1.75
C THR A 80 -10.26 6.59 2.44
N PRO A 81 -10.45 7.68 3.21
CA PRO A 81 -11.75 8.00 3.79
C PRO A 81 -12.77 8.30 2.68
N SER A 82 -14.01 7.89 2.92
CA SER A 82 -15.11 8.12 1.97
C SER A 82 -15.25 9.60 1.65
N GLY A 83 -15.42 9.93 0.37
CA GLY A 83 -15.59 11.31 -0.11
C GLY A 83 -14.31 12.09 -0.42
N ARG A 84 -13.11 11.52 -0.20
CA ARG A 84 -11.83 12.13 -0.64
C ARG A 84 -11.26 11.37 -1.85
N PRO A 85 -10.77 12.07 -2.89
CA PRO A 85 -10.09 11.39 -3.99
C PRO A 85 -8.82 10.71 -3.50
N ALA A 86 -8.61 9.45 -3.88
CA ALA A 86 -7.45 8.64 -3.48
C ALA A 86 -6.10 9.33 -3.80
N LYS A 87 -6.05 10.13 -4.88
CA LYS A 87 -4.85 10.90 -5.27
C LYS A 87 -4.42 11.95 -4.24
N LEU A 88 -5.34 12.43 -3.40
CA LEU A 88 -5.08 13.43 -2.36
C LEU A 88 -5.08 12.80 -0.95
N HIS A 89 -5.11 11.47 -0.85
CA HIS A 89 -5.04 10.77 0.42
C HIS A 89 -3.59 10.71 0.92
N ARG A 90 -3.38 11.07 2.19
CA ARG A 90 -2.09 10.89 2.86
C ARG A 90 -2.09 9.52 3.53
N GLU A 91 -1.25 8.63 3.02
CA GLU A 91 -1.11 7.28 3.55
C GLU A 91 -0.42 7.24 4.91
N TRP A 92 0.33 8.27 5.28
CA TRP A 92 0.98 8.37 6.59
C TRP A 92 0.25 9.41 7.44
N THR A 93 -0.27 8.97 8.58
CA THR A 93 -1.05 9.80 9.50
C THR A 93 -0.28 10.03 10.79
N GLY A 94 -0.32 11.29 11.25
CA GLY A 94 -0.08 11.77 12.62
C GLY A 94 1.29 11.48 13.24
N PRO A 95 1.73 12.31 14.19
CA PRO A 95 2.66 11.85 15.21
C PRO A 95 1.90 10.99 16.25
N TYR A 96 2.32 9.75 16.39
CA TYR A 96 1.91 8.85 17.46
C TYR A 96 3.09 8.58 18.37
N THR A 97 2.85 8.47 19.67
CA THR A 97 3.86 8.08 20.64
C THR A 97 3.75 6.58 20.93
N VAL A 98 4.87 5.88 20.90
CA VAL A 98 4.95 4.48 21.32
C VAL A 98 4.85 4.41 22.83
N LEU A 99 3.85 3.70 23.35
CA LEU A 99 3.67 3.52 24.79
C LEU A 99 4.41 2.29 25.28
N GLU A 100 4.23 1.18 24.58
CA GLU A 100 4.71 -0.13 25.00
C GLU A 100 5.04 -0.98 23.78
N VAL A 101 6.09 -1.79 23.87
CA VAL A 101 6.49 -2.73 22.83
C VAL A 101 6.32 -4.12 23.41
N PHE A 102 5.41 -4.91 22.83
CA PHE A 102 5.08 -6.24 23.36
C PHE A 102 6.05 -7.31 22.84
N ASN A 103 6.42 -7.21 21.56
CA ASN A 103 7.39 -8.08 20.89
C ASN A 103 8.09 -7.33 19.77
N ASP A 104 8.97 -8.01 19.04
CA ASP A 104 9.73 -7.45 17.92
C ASP A 104 8.86 -6.96 16.75
N ALA A 105 7.57 -7.33 16.73
CA ALA A 105 6.66 -7.11 15.62
C ALA A 105 5.47 -6.18 15.95
N THR A 106 5.14 -5.95 17.22
CA THR A 106 3.90 -5.29 17.66
C THR A 106 4.14 -4.37 18.84
N CYS A 107 3.52 -3.20 18.77
CA CYS A 107 3.61 -2.18 19.81
C CYS A 107 2.28 -1.45 19.97
N ARG A 108 2.09 -0.86 21.15
CA ARG A 108 0.95 -0.01 21.46
C ARG A 108 1.33 1.44 21.24
N ILE A 109 0.55 2.14 20.43
CA ILE A 109 0.72 3.55 20.11
C ILE A 109 -0.49 4.36 20.57
N ALA A 110 -0.28 5.63 20.90
CA ALA A 110 -1.35 6.59 21.15
C ALA A 110 -1.08 7.90 20.39
N PRO A 111 -2.11 8.64 19.97
CA PRO A 111 -1.91 9.95 19.36
C PRO A 111 -1.12 10.86 20.28
N THR A 112 -0.15 11.61 19.75
CA THR A 112 0.63 12.55 20.57
C THR A 112 -0.21 13.74 21.05
N ASP A 113 -1.17 14.20 20.23
CA ASP A 113 -1.92 15.45 20.48
C ASP A 113 -3.24 15.25 21.24
N HIS A 114 -3.71 14.01 21.39
CA HIS A 114 -5.00 13.70 22.00
C HIS A 114 -4.85 12.65 23.10
N VAL A 115 -4.78 13.13 24.34
CA VAL A 115 -4.58 12.29 25.55
C VAL A 115 -5.77 11.34 25.80
N ASP A 116 -6.97 11.70 25.34
CA ASP A 116 -8.20 10.95 25.62
C ASP A 116 -8.52 9.84 24.60
N VAL A 117 -7.67 9.67 23.58
CA VAL A 117 -7.89 8.66 22.54
C VAL A 117 -7.35 7.31 23.01
N ARG A 118 -8.15 6.26 22.83
CA ARG A 118 -7.76 4.90 23.17
C ARG A 118 -6.50 4.48 22.41
N PRO A 119 -5.48 3.94 23.10
CA PRO A 119 -4.29 3.41 22.44
C PRO A 119 -4.64 2.25 21.49
N MET A 120 -3.86 2.13 20.43
CA MET A 120 -4.03 1.13 19.37
C MET A 120 -2.81 0.22 19.33
N THR A 121 -3.04 -1.08 19.13
CA THR A 121 -1.96 -2.06 18.95
C THR A 121 -1.71 -2.25 17.47
N MET A 122 -0.48 -1.97 17.03
CA MET A 122 -0.11 -1.97 15.62
C MET A 122 1.16 -2.77 15.38
N HIS A 123 1.24 -3.36 14.19
CA HIS A 123 2.44 -4.04 13.72
C HIS A 123 3.52 -3.02 13.32
N PHE A 124 4.79 -3.29 13.65
CA PHE A 124 5.94 -2.42 13.43
C PHE A 124 6.10 -1.98 11.96
N ILE A 125 5.85 -2.90 11.00
CA ILE A 125 5.87 -2.58 9.55
C ILE A 125 4.91 -1.44 9.17
N ARG A 126 3.82 -1.25 9.92
CA ARG A 126 2.87 -0.15 9.66
C ARG A 126 3.33 1.17 10.23
N LEU A 127 4.50 1.23 10.88
CA LEU A 127 5.01 2.41 11.55
C LEU A 127 6.28 2.90 10.87
N LYS A 128 6.42 4.22 10.83
CA LYS A 128 7.64 4.87 10.36
C LYS A 128 8.18 5.75 11.48
N PRO A 129 9.44 5.59 11.91
CA PRO A 129 10.04 6.47 12.90
C PRO A 129 9.99 7.93 12.46
N ALA A 130 9.57 8.82 13.36
CA ALA A 130 9.67 10.26 13.13
C ALA A 130 11.14 10.68 13.33
N THR A 131 11.96 10.53 12.30
CA THR A 131 13.34 11.05 12.34
C THR A 131 13.25 12.58 12.45
N ARG A 132 13.85 13.15 13.50
CA ARG A 132 13.95 14.60 13.75
C ARG A 132 14.85 15.33 12.71
N ALA A 133 14.84 14.90 11.46
CA ALA A 133 15.53 15.53 10.33
C ALA A 133 14.57 16.32 9.43
N GLY A 134 13.27 16.34 9.75
CA GLY A 134 12.29 17.16 9.05
C GLY A 134 11.01 17.20 9.85
N ALA A 135 10.94 18.09 10.84
CA ALA A 135 9.70 18.41 11.50
C ALA A 135 8.76 19.00 10.44
N PHE A 136 7.86 18.19 9.89
CA PHE A 136 6.62 18.71 9.35
C PHE A 136 5.80 19.15 10.57
N GLN A 137 6.11 20.35 11.06
CA GLN A 137 5.26 21.08 11.98
C GLN A 137 3.92 21.21 11.27
N GLU A 138 2.95 20.42 11.73
CA GLU A 138 1.56 20.59 11.38
C GLU A 138 1.13 21.88 12.07
N GLU A 139 1.29 23.00 11.36
CA GLU A 139 0.78 24.29 11.79
C GLU A 139 -0.73 24.14 11.90
N SER A 140 -1.18 23.99 13.14
CA SER A 140 -2.56 24.14 13.56
C SER A 140 -3.00 25.52 13.10
N ARG A 141 -3.54 25.57 11.88
CA ARG A 141 -4.42 26.64 11.42
C ARG A 141 -5.65 26.56 12.30
N ARG A 142 -5.55 27.18 13.47
CA ARG A 142 -6.69 27.73 14.16
C ARG A 142 -7.30 28.69 13.16
N ASP A 143 -8.46 28.33 12.63
CA ASP A 143 -9.36 29.28 11.98
C ASP A 143 -9.62 30.40 12.98
N THR A 144 -8.77 31.42 12.94
CA THR A 144 -9.08 32.71 13.52
C THR A 144 -10.08 33.31 12.56
N SER A 145 -11.31 33.36 13.03
CA SER A 145 -12.42 34.08 12.41
C SER A 145 -11.91 35.37 11.80
N ILE A 146 -12.02 35.48 10.48
CA ILE A 146 -11.88 36.76 9.79
C ILE A 146 -13.05 37.62 10.28
N THR A 147 -12.79 38.46 11.28
CA THR A 147 -13.63 39.62 11.56
C THR A 147 -13.52 40.53 10.35
N VAL A 148 -14.60 40.59 9.58
CA VAL A 148 -14.76 41.55 8.48
C VAL A 148 -14.76 42.96 9.11
N PRO A 149 -13.85 43.86 8.73
CA PRO A 149 -13.93 45.24 9.17
C PRO A 149 -15.07 45.94 8.42
N ASP A 150 -16.03 46.40 9.22
CA ASP A 150 -17.02 47.42 8.89
C ASP A 150 -16.34 48.68 8.37
N VAL A 151 -16.66 49.07 7.13
CA VAL A 151 -16.31 50.39 6.58
C VAL A 151 -17.56 50.93 5.89
N ALA A 152 -18.07 52.00 6.51
CA ALA A 152 -19.22 52.78 6.15
C ALA A 152 -19.13 53.42 4.75
N GLY A 153 -20.28 53.52 4.09
CA GLY A 153 -20.52 54.41 2.96
C GLY A 153 -21.83 55.16 3.19
N GLU A 154 -21.73 56.33 3.81
CA GLU A 154 -22.81 57.31 3.89
C GLU A 154 -23.18 57.78 2.47
N ILE A 155 -24.47 57.76 2.15
CA ILE A 155 -25.03 58.40 0.96
C ILE A 155 -26.10 59.39 1.41
N GLU A 156 -25.70 60.63 1.68
CA GLU A 156 -26.64 61.76 1.78
C GLU A 156 -26.65 62.54 0.47
N VAL A 157 -27.71 62.31 -0.32
CA VAL A 157 -28.01 63.08 -1.54
C VAL A 157 -28.82 64.29 -1.11
N HIS A 158 -28.18 65.46 -1.04
CA HIS A 158 -28.85 66.72 -0.77
C HIS A 158 -29.69 67.17 -1.97
N THR A 159 -30.96 67.50 -1.70
CA THR A 159 -31.94 68.06 -2.65
C THR A 159 -32.13 69.55 -2.37
N GLY A 160 -32.21 70.39 -3.42
CA GLY A 160 -32.71 71.79 -3.40
C GLY A 160 -31.60 72.86 -3.52
N SER A 161 -31.73 73.94 -4.30
CA SER A 161 -32.82 74.53 -5.11
C SER A 161 -32.25 75.12 -6.41
#